data_AF-A0A519N8Z6-F1
#
_entry.id   AF-A0A519N8Z6-F1
#
_cell.length_a   1.000
_cell.length_b   1.000
_cell.length_c   1.000
_cell.angle_alpha   90.00
_cell.angle_beta   90.00
_cell.angle_gamma   90.00
#
_symmetry.space_group_name_H-M   'P 1'
#
loop_
_entity.id
_entity.type
_entity.pdbx_description
1 polymer ?
#
loop_
_entity_poly.entity_id
_entity_poly.type
_entity_poly.pdbx_seq_one_letter_code
_entity_poly.pdbx_strand_id
1 'polypeptide(L)'
;MFSFIESFLSFFRNKSDEQNPAADQVVIPQKISAPKWEAGFDPSALEVFRSELEKYFAKKKVTFSFSGNKIFFDDDQERYEDHNIVDLTQKCRETSTEHYGKCIRKFYDTMAKTNAEVLAYLEKADDFFEAQIKLGTGLFTNEFDDFFGEKGDLVTKEFAPGIYVVLVFYFKTKVVAVPREKFEKWNVPIEELFETGIENTWGSFPTLTQPFLTDGVEYKIIHADFFAPNEFLRRGGYHSIFGEKGALVSLLSQNKILYCPIENPDMTAEMRVIVPVVSKLFDEAASPLSDKIFWTKTGEKLIEVPYSVAFGKLDFTLTEEIVHFFSQAESQ
;
A
#
# COMPACT_ATOMS: atom_id res chain seq x y z
N MET A 1 5.32 16.55 -5.50
CA MET A 1 3.92 16.13 -5.21
C MET A 1 2.88 17.22 -5.49
N PHE A 2 3.09 18.48 -5.11
CA PHE A 2 2.18 19.57 -5.50
C PHE A 2 2.04 19.70 -7.03
N SER A 3 3.11 19.47 -7.80
CA SER A 3 3.03 19.46 -9.28
C SER A 3 2.13 18.33 -9.81
N PHE A 4 2.22 17.09 -9.31
CA PHE A 4 1.35 15.98 -9.75
C PHE A 4 -0.15 16.28 -9.60
N ILE A 5 -0.56 16.96 -8.52
CA ILE A 5 -1.97 17.21 -8.25
C ILE A 5 -2.46 18.49 -8.93
N GLU A 6 -1.66 19.56 -8.94
CA GLU A 6 -1.93 20.77 -9.74
C GLU A 6 -2.03 20.44 -11.23
N SER A 7 -1.11 19.60 -11.72
CA SER A 7 -1.07 19.20 -13.12
C SER A 7 -2.11 18.14 -13.51
N PHE A 8 -2.41 17.16 -12.66
CA PHE A 8 -3.51 16.24 -12.93
C PHE A 8 -4.87 16.95 -12.95
N LEU A 9 -5.00 18.10 -12.30
CA LEU A 9 -6.21 18.93 -12.35
C LEU A 9 -6.18 19.99 -13.44
N SER A 10 -5.01 20.54 -13.81
CA SER A 10 -4.84 21.36 -15.01
C SER A 10 -5.19 20.54 -16.26
N PHE A 11 -4.82 19.26 -16.27
CA PHE A 11 -5.21 18.24 -17.26
C PHE A 11 -6.73 18.08 -17.44
N PHE A 12 -7.56 18.37 -16.42
CA PHE A 12 -9.03 18.36 -16.54
C PHE A 12 -9.64 19.74 -16.85
N ARG A 13 -8.83 20.79 -17.08
CA ARG A 13 -9.26 22.15 -17.43
C ARG A 13 -8.70 22.60 -18.80
N ASN A 14 -9.42 22.27 -19.89
CA ASN A 14 -9.42 22.90 -21.24
C ASN A 14 -8.11 23.47 -21.85
N LYS A 15 -7.63 22.88 -22.97
CA LYS A 15 -7.42 23.43 -24.36
C LYS A 15 -6.40 22.54 -25.12
N SER A 16 -6.56 22.19 -26.41
CA SER A 16 -6.44 22.85 -27.74
C SER A 16 -5.03 22.82 -28.38
N ASP A 17 -4.82 21.74 -29.14
CA ASP A 17 -3.99 21.45 -30.32
C ASP A 17 -2.69 22.25 -30.59
N GLU A 18 -1.54 21.54 -30.52
CA GLU A 18 -0.53 21.45 -31.60
C GLU A 18 0.44 20.25 -31.37
N GLN A 19 0.95 19.62 -32.44
CA GLN A 19 1.74 18.36 -32.43
C GLN A 19 3.19 18.57 -32.90
N ASN A 20 4.17 17.80 -32.36
CA ASN A 20 5.27 17.19 -33.14
C ASN A 20 6.08 16.10 -32.38
N PRO A 21 6.75 15.12 -33.06
CA PRO A 21 7.16 13.84 -32.46
C PRO A 21 8.68 13.63 -32.23
N ALA A 22 8.93 12.42 -31.69
CA ALA A 22 10.09 11.85 -31.00
C ALA A 22 11.34 11.45 -31.84
N ALA A 23 12.39 11.00 -31.13
CA ALA A 23 13.55 10.29 -31.67
C ALA A 23 13.81 8.96 -30.91
N ASP A 24 14.06 7.90 -31.67
CA ASP A 24 14.25 6.50 -31.24
C ASP A 24 15.68 6.20 -30.77
N GLN A 25 15.79 5.31 -29.77
CA GLN A 25 16.99 4.53 -29.48
C GLN A 25 16.66 3.03 -29.44
N VAL A 26 17.56 2.22 -30.01
CA VAL A 26 17.43 0.78 -30.20
C VAL A 26 17.80 0.03 -28.91
N VAL A 27 16.87 -0.76 -28.38
CA VAL A 27 17.06 -1.62 -27.18
C VAL A 27 17.06 -3.10 -27.59
N ILE A 28 18.01 -3.86 -27.03
CA ILE A 28 18.18 -5.31 -27.22
C ILE A 28 17.00 -6.06 -26.56
N PRO A 29 16.35 -7.04 -27.22
CA PRO A 29 15.13 -7.64 -26.73
C PRO A 29 15.40 -8.60 -25.56
N GLN A 30 15.13 -8.14 -24.34
CA GLN A 30 14.81 -9.06 -23.24
C GLN A 30 13.50 -9.78 -23.56
N LYS A 31 13.31 -11.00 -23.06
CA LYS A 31 12.04 -11.72 -23.16
C LYS A 31 10.99 -10.93 -22.36
N ILE A 32 10.25 -10.07 -23.06
CA ILE A 32 9.26 -9.17 -22.47
C ILE A 32 8.13 -10.04 -21.89
N SER A 33 8.14 -10.26 -20.59
CA SER A 33 6.96 -10.74 -19.89
C SER A 33 5.88 -9.67 -20.00
N ALA A 34 4.64 -10.07 -20.30
CA ALA A 34 3.52 -9.13 -20.36
C ALA A 34 3.43 -8.32 -19.06
N PRO A 35 3.09 -7.02 -19.13
CA PRO A 35 2.85 -6.20 -17.94
C PRO A 35 1.83 -6.83 -16.99
N LYS A 36 2.00 -6.62 -15.67
CA LYS A 36 1.10 -7.14 -14.63
C LYS A 36 -0.36 -6.70 -14.84
N TRP A 37 -0.59 -5.51 -15.39
CA TRP A 37 -1.95 -5.01 -15.62
C TRP A 37 -2.69 -5.78 -16.74
N GLU A 38 -1.97 -6.41 -17.67
CA GLU A 38 -2.54 -7.26 -18.71
C GLU A 38 -2.85 -8.67 -18.20
N ALA A 39 -2.25 -9.07 -17.08
CA ALA A 39 -2.41 -10.41 -16.53
C ALA A 39 -3.88 -10.71 -16.23
N GLY A 40 -4.35 -11.86 -16.71
CA GLY A 40 -5.70 -12.36 -16.46
C GLY A 40 -6.78 -11.85 -17.43
N PHE A 41 -6.47 -11.02 -18.41
CA PHE A 41 -7.37 -10.79 -19.54
C PHE A 41 -7.24 -11.89 -20.59
N ASP A 42 -8.36 -12.29 -21.19
CA ASP A 42 -8.32 -12.90 -22.51
C ASP A 42 -8.06 -11.81 -23.59
N PRO A 43 -7.56 -12.17 -24.78
CA PRO A 43 -7.20 -11.18 -25.81
C PRO A 43 -8.35 -10.25 -26.22
N SER A 44 -9.58 -10.76 -26.29
CA SER A 44 -10.75 -9.97 -26.70
C SER A 44 -11.12 -8.96 -25.61
N ALA A 45 -11.14 -9.39 -24.35
CA ALA A 45 -11.38 -8.50 -23.22
C ALA A 45 -10.31 -7.40 -23.10
N LEU A 46 -9.03 -7.74 -23.37
CA LEU A 46 -7.94 -6.76 -23.37
C LEU A 46 -8.11 -5.70 -24.46
N GLU A 47 -8.52 -6.09 -25.67
CA GLU A 47 -8.81 -5.16 -26.78
C GLU A 47 -9.96 -4.22 -26.43
N VAL A 48 -11.06 -4.75 -25.85
CA VAL A 48 -12.19 -3.92 -25.39
C VAL A 48 -11.74 -2.94 -24.31
N PHE A 49 -10.95 -3.39 -23.33
CA PHE A 49 -10.42 -2.53 -22.27
C PHE A 49 -9.60 -1.37 -22.85
N ARG A 50 -8.64 -1.67 -23.74
CA ARG A 50 -7.80 -0.66 -24.41
C ARG A 50 -8.65 0.33 -25.21
N SER A 51 -9.61 -0.17 -25.99
CA SER A 51 -10.50 0.69 -26.79
C SER A 51 -11.36 1.62 -25.92
N GLU A 52 -11.89 1.13 -24.80
CA GLU A 52 -12.68 1.97 -23.89
C GLU A 52 -11.82 2.99 -23.14
N LEU A 53 -10.57 2.65 -22.81
CA LEU A 53 -9.60 3.56 -22.22
C LEU A 53 -9.23 4.69 -23.19
N GLU A 54 -8.95 4.34 -24.46
CA GLU A 54 -8.72 5.29 -25.54
C GLU A 54 -9.91 6.24 -25.74
N LYS A 55 -11.14 5.70 -25.80
CA LYS A 55 -12.36 6.53 -25.91
C LYS A 55 -12.51 7.49 -24.74
N TYR A 56 -12.21 7.05 -23.51
CA TYR A 56 -12.29 7.89 -22.33
C TYR A 56 -11.32 9.08 -22.42
N PHE A 57 -10.04 8.83 -22.71
CA PHE A 57 -9.02 9.87 -22.78
C PHE A 57 -9.11 10.74 -24.03
N ALA A 58 -9.51 10.18 -25.18
CA ALA A 58 -9.78 10.95 -26.39
C ALA A 58 -10.88 12.00 -26.16
N LYS A 59 -11.95 11.64 -25.43
CA LYS A 59 -13.01 12.60 -25.05
C LYS A 59 -12.49 13.72 -24.16
N LYS A 60 -11.47 13.44 -23.33
CA LYS A 60 -10.81 14.41 -22.46
C LYS A 60 -9.70 15.19 -23.18
N LYS A 61 -9.42 14.88 -24.46
CA LYS A 61 -8.31 15.42 -25.26
C LYS A 61 -6.95 15.16 -24.63
N VAL A 62 -6.79 13.94 -24.13
CA VAL A 62 -5.58 13.50 -23.46
C VAL A 62 -4.92 12.42 -24.31
N THR A 63 -3.63 12.57 -24.55
CA THR A 63 -2.76 11.52 -25.06
C THR A 63 -2.13 10.75 -23.91
N PHE A 64 -2.02 9.44 -24.07
CA PHE A 64 -1.36 8.58 -23.10
C PHE A 64 -0.59 7.45 -23.80
N SER A 65 0.40 6.93 -23.10
CA SER A 65 1.20 5.77 -23.51
C SER A 65 1.32 4.77 -22.36
N PHE A 66 1.55 3.50 -22.69
CA PHE A 66 1.89 2.48 -21.70
C PHE A 66 3.40 2.28 -21.67
N SER A 67 3.98 2.14 -20.47
CA SER A 67 5.33 1.59 -20.32
C SER A 67 5.43 0.79 -19.03
N GLY A 68 5.72 -0.51 -19.17
CA GLY A 68 5.68 -1.47 -18.07
C GLY A 68 4.30 -1.50 -17.39
N ASN A 69 4.30 -1.33 -16.07
CA ASN A 69 3.09 -1.34 -15.23
C ASN A 69 2.47 0.04 -14.99
N LYS A 70 2.79 1.02 -15.85
CA LYS A 70 2.37 2.41 -15.68
C LYS A 70 1.71 2.93 -16.95
N ILE A 71 0.76 3.85 -16.76
CA ILE A 71 0.29 4.73 -17.83
C ILE A 71 1.05 6.04 -17.71
N PHE A 72 1.47 6.57 -18.84
CA PHE A 72 2.07 7.88 -18.95
C PHE A 72 1.09 8.80 -19.67
N PHE A 73 0.77 9.93 -19.08
CA PHE A 73 0.01 10.99 -19.71
C PHE A 73 0.98 12.05 -20.21
N ASP A 74 0.92 12.36 -21.49
CA ASP A 74 1.74 13.38 -22.10
C ASP A 74 0.92 14.68 -22.17
N ASP A 75 1.46 15.73 -21.57
CA ASP A 75 0.99 17.12 -21.66
C ASP A 75 2.10 17.97 -22.29
N ASP A 76 1.77 19.15 -22.82
CA ASP A 76 2.68 20.00 -23.60
C ASP A 76 3.95 20.42 -22.82
N GLN A 77 3.97 20.27 -21.49
CA GLN A 77 5.09 20.66 -20.63
C GLN A 77 5.62 19.56 -19.70
N GLU A 78 4.86 18.50 -19.44
CA GLU A 78 5.22 17.49 -18.44
C GLU A 78 4.64 16.12 -18.79
N ARG A 79 5.32 15.06 -18.34
CA ARG A 79 4.88 13.68 -18.47
C ARG A 79 4.49 13.14 -17.10
N TYR A 80 3.26 12.66 -16.96
CA TYR A 80 2.73 12.17 -15.68
C TYR A 80 2.62 10.66 -15.65
N GLU A 81 2.98 10.06 -14.53
CA GLU A 81 2.87 8.61 -14.33
C GLU A 81 1.62 8.27 -13.50
N ASP A 82 0.81 7.33 -13.99
CA ASP A 82 -0.29 6.70 -13.26
C ASP A 82 0.06 5.24 -12.95
N HIS A 83 0.18 5.00 -11.64
CA HIS A 83 0.50 3.71 -11.06
C HIS A 83 -0.74 2.84 -10.79
N ASN A 84 -1.95 3.37 -11.03
CA ASN A 84 -3.19 2.72 -10.63
C ASN A 84 -3.82 1.84 -11.73
N ILE A 85 -3.12 1.62 -12.84
CA ILE A 85 -3.63 0.80 -13.95
C ILE A 85 -3.85 -0.68 -13.55
N VAL A 86 -3.04 -1.19 -12.62
CA VAL A 86 -3.22 -2.55 -12.07
C VAL A 86 -4.55 -2.64 -11.32
N ASP A 87 -4.86 -1.64 -10.48
CA ASP A 87 -6.13 -1.59 -9.74
C ASP A 87 -7.34 -1.41 -10.66
N LEU A 88 -7.22 -0.56 -11.67
CA LEU A 88 -8.28 -0.34 -12.65
C LEU A 88 -8.59 -1.65 -13.40
N THR A 89 -7.55 -2.35 -13.86
CA THR A 89 -7.73 -3.59 -14.61
C THR A 89 -8.33 -4.70 -13.76
N GLN A 90 -7.90 -4.83 -12.49
CA GLN A 90 -8.53 -5.75 -11.55
C GLN A 90 -10.02 -5.46 -11.38
N LYS A 91 -10.38 -4.19 -11.11
CA LYS A 91 -11.79 -3.77 -10.96
C LYS A 91 -12.63 -4.05 -12.20
N CYS A 92 -12.07 -3.86 -13.40
CA CYS A 92 -12.82 -4.12 -14.62
C CYS A 92 -12.96 -5.62 -14.89
N ARG A 93 -11.95 -6.46 -14.57
CA ARG A 93 -12.05 -7.93 -14.67
C ARG A 93 -13.16 -8.54 -13.80
N GLU A 94 -13.52 -7.88 -12.70
CA GLU A 94 -14.65 -8.27 -11.85
C GLU A 94 -16.02 -7.93 -12.46
N THR A 95 -16.06 -7.34 -13.66
CA THR A 95 -17.26 -6.94 -14.39
C THR A 95 -17.29 -7.54 -15.80
N SER A 96 -18.46 -7.56 -16.46
CA SER A 96 -18.53 -7.95 -17.88
C SER A 96 -17.92 -6.88 -18.80
N THR A 97 -17.39 -7.29 -19.95
CA THR A 97 -16.73 -6.41 -20.94
C THR A 97 -17.61 -5.24 -21.40
N GLU A 98 -18.93 -5.42 -21.47
CA GLU A 98 -19.91 -4.36 -21.77
C GLU A 98 -19.90 -3.20 -20.75
N HIS A 99 -19.39 -3.44 -19.53
CA HIS A 99 -19.32 -2.47 -18.45
C HIS A 99 -17.95 -1.78 -18.32
N TYR A 100 -16.95 -2.15 -19.13
CA TYR A 100 -15.59 -1.60 -19.01
C TYR A 100 -15.56 -0.08 -19.16
N GLY A 101 -16.27 0.49 -20.14
CA GLY A 101 -16.36 1.95 -20.29
C GLY A 101 -16.95 2.67 -19.07
N LYS A 102 -17.89 2.04 -18.37
CA LYS A 102 -18.45 2.56 -17.10
C LYS A 102 -17.47 2.40 -15.95
N CYS A 103 -16.78 1.26 -15.86
CA CYS A 103 -15.71 0.98 -14.89
C CYS A 103 -14.60 2.04 -14.97
N ILE A 104 -14.02 2.23 -16.16
CA ILE A 104 -12.93 3.19 -16.44
C ILE A 104 -13.35 4.62 -16.10
N ARG A 105 -14.52 5.05 -16.57
CA ARG A 105 -15.04 6.39 -16.29
C ARG A 105 -15.21 6.63 -14.79
N LYS A 106 -15.88 5.70 -14.10
CA LYS A 106 -16.09 5.81 -12.65
C LYS A 106 -14.76 5.92 -11.93
N PHE A 107 -13.77 5.14 -12.33
CA PHE A 107 -12.44 5.13 -11.73
C PHE A 107 -11.75 6.49 -11.87
N TYR A 108 -11.52 6.95 -13.11
CA TYR A 108 -10.78 8.20 -13.35
C TYR A 108 -11.56 9.46 -12.93
N ASP A 109 -12.88 9.50 -13.10
CA ASP A 109 -13.68 10.64 -12.64
C ASP A 109 -13.67 10.74 -11.09
N THR A 110 -13.64 9.59 -10.38
CA THR A 110 -13.49 9.58 -8.91
C THR A 110 -12.10 10.05 -8.50
N MET A 111 -11.05 9.65 -9.20
CA MET A 111 -9.69 10.13 -8.95
C MET A 111 -9.57 11.64 -9.17
N ALA A 112 -10.10 12.15 -10.28
CA ALA A 112 -10.13 13.59 -10.60
C ALA A 112 -10.83 14.39 -9.50
N LYS A 113 -12.02 13.93 -9.09
CA LYS A 113 -12.76 14.56 -7.98
C LYS A 113 -11.94 14.55 -6.69
N THR A 114 -11.37 13.41 -6.33
CA THR A 114 -10.59 13.27 -5.09
C THR A 114 -9.33 14.14 -5.11
N ASN A 115 -8.66 14.26 -6.26
CA ASN A 115 -7.50 15.14 -6.39
C ASN A 115 -7.88 16.62 -6.22
N ALA A 116 -9.03 17.05 -6.73
CA ALA A 116 -9.54 18.41 -6.50
C ALA A 116 -9.88 18.67 -5.03
N GLU A 117 -10.48 17.68 -4.35
CA GLU A 117 -10.73 17.74 -2.91
C GLU A 117 -9.42 17.83 -2.12
N VAL A 118 -8.39 17.09 -2.52
CA VAL A 118 -7.07 17.12 -1.90
C VAL A 118 -6.44 18.50 -2.01
N LEU A 119 -6.38 19.12 -3.20
CA LEU A 119 -5.79 20.45 -3.33
C LEU A 119 -6.50 21.49 -2.47
N ALA A 120 -7.83 21.54 -2.57
CA ALA A 120 -8.63 22.48 -1.79
C ALA A 120 -8.43 22.25 -0.28
N TYR A 121 -8.20 21.01 0.14
CA TYR A 121 -7.89 20.70 1.53
C TYR A 121 -6.48 21.14 1.92
N LEU A 122 -5.48 20.92 1.06
CA LEU A 122 -4.09 21.29 1.35
C LEU A 122 -3.92 22.80 1.52
N GLU A 123 -4.69 23.64 0.83
CA GLU A 123 -4.69 25.10 1.00
C GLU A 123 -5.02 25.54 2.43
N LYS A 124 -5.91 24.82 3.12
CA LYS A 124 -6.33 25.12 4.50
C LYS A 124 -5.59 24.32 5.57
N ALA A 125 -4.89 23.24 5.18
CA ALA A 125 -4.19 22.36 6.11
C ALA A 125 -2.93 22.97 6.75
N ASP A 126 -2.65 24.25 6.54
CA ASP A 126 -1.66 24.99 7.33
C ASP A 126 -2.19 25.29 8.75
N ASP A 127 -3.52 25.31 8.95
CA ASP A 127 -4.13 25.31 10.28
C ASP A 127 -4.23 23.88 10.82
N PHE A 128 -3.63 23.62 11.99
CA PHE A 128 -3.68 22.32 12.65
C PHE A 128 -5.12 21.87 12.93
N PHE A 129 -6.03 22.79 13.29
CA PHE A 129 -7.41 22.43 13.59
C PHE A 129 -8.17 21.90 12.38
N GLU A 130 -7.83 22.37 11.18
CA GLU A 130 -8.33 21.84 9.91
C GLU A 130 -7.60 20.55 9.52
N ALA A 131 -6.28 20.51 9.72
CA ALA A 131 -5.40 19.38 9.38
C ALA A 131 -5.75 18.11 10.16
N GLN A 132 -6.01 18.22 11.47
CA GLN A 132 -6.26 17.08 12.35
C GLN A 132 -7.48 16.24 11.93
N ILE A 133 -8.44 16.83 11.20
CA ILE A 133 -9.66 16.14 10.76
C ILE A 133 -9.36 15.02 9.75
N LYS A 134 -8.31 15.18 8.93
CA LYS A 134 -7.89 14.18 7.94
C LYS A 134 -6.56 13.53 8.27
N LEU A 135 -5.98 13.90 9.40
CA LEU A 135 -4.71 13.34 9.82
C LEU A 135 -4.85 11.85 10.08
N GLY A 136 -3.86 11.09 9.62
CA GLY A 136 -3.81 9.66 9.75
C GLY A 136 -2.37 9.18 9.77
N THR A 137 -2.19 7.89 10.01
CA THR A 137 -0.91 7.20 9.85
C THR A 137 -1.03 6.12 8.79
N GLY A 138 0.07 5.76 8.14
CA GLY A 138 0.16 4.55 7.32
C GLY A 138 1.54 3.93 7.43
N LEU A 139 1.61 2.61 7.26
CA LEU A 139 2.89 1.88 7.25
C LEU A 139 3.40 1.71 5.83
N PHE A 140 4.63 2.12 5.55
CA PHE A 140 5.23 2.07 4.20
C PHE A 140 6.66 1.49 4.26
N THR A 141 7.13 0.93 3.15
CA THR A 141 8.54 0.51 3.00
C THR A 141 9.45 1.73 2.82
N ASN A 142 10.77 1.52 2.89
CA ASN A 142 11.76 2.52 2.48
C ASN A 142 11.66 2.98 1.02
N GLU A 143 10.80 2.37 0.19
CA GLU A 143 10.55 2.75 -1.20
C GLU A 143 9.43 3.79 -1.33
N PHE A 144 8.97 4.41 -0.23
CA PHE A 144 7.95 5.46 -0.31
C PHE A 144 8.41 6.72 -1.07
N ASP A 145 9.72 6.88 -1.34
CA ASP A 145 10.24 8.01 -2.10
C ASP A 145 9.59 8.11 -3.49
N ASP A 146 9.31 6.96 -4.10
CA ASP A 146 8.60 6.85 -5.39
C ASP A 146 7.14 7.32 -5.31
N PHE A 147 6.53 7.27 -4.13
CA PHE A 147 5.12 7.59 -3.91
C PHE A 147 4.90 8.98 -3.34
N PHE A 148 5.80 9.44 -2.47
CA PHE A 148 5.62 10.63 -1.68
C PHE A 148 6.70 11.70 -1.87
N GLY A 149 7.77 11.42 -2.62
CA GLY A 149 8.96 12.27 -2.67
C GLY A 149 9.95 11.91 -1.56
N GLU A 150 11.10 12.59 -1.55
CA GLU A 150 12.25 12.22 -0.72
C GLU A 150 11.89 12.13 0.78
N LYS A 151 12.38 11.10 1.46
CA LYS A 151 12.23 10.89 2.91
C LYS A 151 12.48 12.11 3.79
N GLY A 152 13.38 13.01 3.38
CA GLY A 152 13.66 14.27 4.08
C GLY A 152 12.43 15.17 4.19
N ASP A 153 11.52 15.10 3.23
CA ASP A 153 10.34 15.96 3.14
C ASP A 153 9.13 15.39 3.90
N LEU A 154 9.26 14.20 4.48
CA LEU A 154 8.18 13.47 5.14
C LEU A 154 8.35 13.44 6.65
N VAL A 155 7.22 13.34 7.35
CA VAL A 155 7.17 13.10 8.80
C VAL A 155 7.04 11.59 9.02
N THR A 156 8.15 10.95 9.41
CA THR A 156 8.24 9.49 9.53
C THR A 156 8.86 9.04 10.85
N LYS A 157 8.51 7.82 11.28
CA LYS A 157 9.13 7.10 12.39
C LYS A 157 9.30 5.63 11.99
N GLU A 158 10.47 5.04 12.26
CA GLU A 158 10.67 3.62 12.03
C GLU A 158 9.83 2.78 12.99
N PHE A 159 9.16 1.75 12.46
CA PHE A 159 8.27 0.86 13.21
C PHE A 159 8.80 -0.57 13.26
N ALA A 160 9.35 -1.06 12.15
CA ALA A 160 10.06 -2.32 12.06
C ALA A 160 11.19 -2.18 11.03
N PRO A 161 12.17 -3.10 10.96
CA PRO A 161 13.28 -3.00 10.01
C PRO A 161 12.82 -2.82 8.55
N GLY A 162 13.01 -1.60 8.03
CA GLY A 162 12.61 -1.22 6.67
C GLY A 162 11.14 -0.78 6.51
N ILE A 163 10.39 -0.66 7.61
CA ILE A 163 8.99 -0.27 7.63
C ILE A 163 8.82 0.98 8.50
N TYR A 164 8.18 1.99 7.94
CA TYR A 164 8.02 3.31 8.55
C TYR A 164 6.56 3.65 8.73
N VAL A 165 6.22 4.24 9.87
CA VAL A 165 4.97 4.98 10.04
C VAL A 165 5.18 6.34 9.40
N VAL A 166 4.32 6.67 8.46
CA VAL A 166 4.28 7.96 7.77
C VAL A 166 3.02 8.69 8.20
N LEU A 167 3.16 9.97 8.53
CA LEU A 167 2.01 10.84 8.78
C LEU A 167 1.36 11.22 7.45
N VAL A 168 0.05 11.02 7.34
CA VAL A 168 -0.69 11.17 6.08
C VAL A 168 -1.98 11.95 6.29
N PHE A 169 -2.47 12.58 5.23
CA PHE A 169 -3.87 12.93 5.06
C PHE A 169 -4.59 11.79 4.35
N TYR A 170 -5.65 11.27 4.96
CA TYR A 170 -6.46 10.23 4.36
C TYR A 170 -7.74 10.81 3.73
N PHE A 171 -7.99 10.41 2.49
CA PHE A 171 -9.19 10.71 1.73
C PHE A 171 -9.86 9.39 1.34
N LYS A 172 -11.10 9.48 0.85
CA LYS A 172 -11.92 8.29 0.55
C LYS A 172 -11.23 7.28 -0.36
N THR A 173 -10.43 7.75 -1.32
CA THR A 173 -9.76 6.87 -2.29
C THR A 173 -8.28 7.22 -2.47
N LYS A 174 -7.71 8.05 -1.60
CA LYS A 174 -6.34 8.53 -1.75
C LYS A 174 -5.73 8.82 -0.39
N VAL A 175 -4.44 8.54 -0.28
CA VAL A 175 -3.61 8.91 0.85
C VAL A 175 -2.53 9.86 0.33
N VAL A 176 -2.25 10.90 1.09
CA VAL A 176 -1.26 11.92 0.74
C VAL A 176 -0.35 12.10 1.95
N ALA A 177 0.97 11.99 1.79
CA ALA A 177 1.86 12.23 2.92
C ALA A 177 1.77 13.69 3.38
N VAL A 178 1.87 13.91 4.69
CA VAL A 178 1.97 15.25 5.26
C VAL A 178 3.36 15.80 4.94
N PRO A 179 3.47 16.90 4.17
CA PRO A 179 4.76 17.54 3.92
C PRO A 179 5.33 18.09 5.24
N ARG A 180 6.64 17.98 5.42
CA ARG A 180 7.35 18.52 6.59
C ARG A 180 7.07 20.01 6.81
N GLU A 181 6.96 20.80 5.73
CA GLU A 181 6.61 22.22 5.80
C GLU A 181 5.27 22.48 6.51
N LYS A 182 4.27 21.61 6.32
CA LYS A 182 2.98 21.74 7.03
C LYS A 182 3.11 21.41 8.51
N PHE A 183 3.81 20.32 8.81
CA PHE A 183 4.11 19.92 10.18
C PHE A 183 4.80 21.04 10.97
N GLU A 184 5.80 21.69 10.38
CA GLU A 184 6.56 22.77 11.03
C GLU A 184 5.68 23.99 11.38
N LYS A 185 4.57 24.22 10.65
CA LYS A 185 3.63 25.32 10.92
C LYS A 185 2.69 25.05 12.09
N TRP A 186 2.40 23.78 12.39
CA TRP A 186 1.39 23.42 13.39
C TRP A 186 1.84 23.68 14.82
N ASN A 187 3.15 23.67 15.09
CA ASN A 187 3.72 23.82 16.43
C ASN A 187 3.13 22.80 17.44
N VAL A 188 2.88 21.58 16.97
CA VAL A 188 2.40 20.44 17.76
C VAL A 188 3.53 19.40 17.89
N PRO A 189 3.73 18.78 19.06
CA PRO A 189 4.68 17.69 19.22
C PRO A 189 4.43 16.54 18.22
N ILE A 190 5.49 16.01 17.64
CA ILE A 190 5.38 14.95 16.62
C ILE A 190 4.70 13.69 17.17
N GLU A 191 4.91 13.36 18.45
CA GLU A 191 4.27 12.23 19.12
C GLU A 191 2.74 12.40 19.16
N GLU A 192 2.26 13.60 19.47
CA GLU A 192 0.83 13.93 19.53
C GLU A 192 0.17 13.82 18.15
N LEU A 193 0.90 14.18 17.08
CA LEU A 193 0.42 14.03 15.71
C LEU A 193 0.29 12.56 15.30
N PHE A 194 1.26 11.72 15.67
CA PHE A 194 1.16 10.28 15.42
C PHE A 194 0.02 9.66 16.21
N GLU A 195 -0.16 10.03 17.49
CA GLU A 195 -1.29 9.56 18.30
C GLU A 195 -2.63 9.95 17.67
N THR A 196 -2.79 11.23 17.28
CA THR A 196 -3.99 11.73 16.58
C THR A 196 -4.24 10.96 15.27
N GLY A 197 -3.20 10.72 14.48
CA GLY A 197 -3.33 9.99 13.22
C GLY A 197 -3.69 8.51 13.39
N ILE A 198 -3.16 7.86 14.43
CA ILE A 198 -3.51 6.47 14.78
C ILE A 198 -4.99 6.39 15.19
N GLU A 199 -5.44 7.30 16.06
CA GLU A 199 -6.84 7.33 16.52
C GLU A 199 -7.83 7.55 15.37
N ASN A 200 -7.53 8.50 14.49
CA ASN A 200 -8.39 8.82 13.33
C ASN A 200 -8.49 7.65 12.34
N THR A 201 -7.37 6.98 12.04
CA THR A 201 -7.38 5.86 11.09
C THR A 201 -8.13 4.67 11.65
N TRP A 202 -7.93 4.35 12.92
CA TRP A 202 -8.61 3.22 13.55
C TRP A 202 -10.15 3.35 13.53
N GLY A 203 -10.68 4.53 13.86
CA GLY A 203 -12.14 4.77 13.83
C GLY A 203 -12.75 4.75 12.42
N SER A 204 -11.93 4.85 11.37
CA SER A 204 -12.39 5.09 10.00
C SER A 204 -12.44 3.82 9.14
N PHE A 205 -11.68 2.77 9.46
CA PHE A 205 -11.53 1.58 8.61
C PHE A 205 -11.88 0.30 9.37
N PRO A 206 -13.12 -0.23 9.22
CA PRO A 206 -13.48 -1.48 9.88
C PRO A 206 -12.64 -2.63 9.34
N THR A 207 -12.13 -3.46 10.25
CA THR A 207 -11.36 -4.65 9.91
C THR A 207 -12.23 -5.91 9.92
N LEU A 208 -12.00 -6.80 8.96
CA LEU A 208 -12.53 -8.16 8.95
C LEU A 208 -11.41 -9.14 9.27
N THR A 209 -11.62 -9.98 10.29
CA THR A 209 -10.70 -11.07 10.61
C THR A 209 -11.26 -12.38 10.07
N GLN A 210 -10.47 -13.07 9.26
CA GLN A 210 -10.81 -14.37 8.70
C GLN A 210 -9.85 -15.45 9.21
N PRO A 211 -10.30 -16.39 10.06
CA PRO A 211 -9.50 -17.52 10.45
C PRO A 211 -9.44 -18.57 9.33
N PHE A 212 -8.32 -19.29 9.25
CA PHE A 212 -8.16 -20.47 8.43
C PHE A 212 -7.21 -21.48 9.10
N LEU A 213 -7.46 -22.77 8.90
CA LEU A 213 -6.68 -23.86 9.48
C LEU A 213 -5.91 -24.57 8.35
N THR A 214 -4.61 -24.73 8.53
CA THR A 214 -3.75 -25.45 7.58
C THR A 214 -2.66 -26.19 8.34
N ASP A 215 -2.48 -27.48 8.03
CA ASP A 215 -1.54 -28.38 8.70
C ASP A 215 -1.66 -28.37 10.24
N GLY A 216 -2.88 -28.20 10.75
CA GLY A 216 -3.18 -28.18 12.18
C GLY A 216 -2.86 -26.86 12.89
N VAL A 217 -2.39 -25.84 12.16
CA VAL A 217 -2.08 -24.51 12.69
C VAL A 217 -3.17 -23.52 12.25
N GLU A 218 -3.73 -22.79 13.22
CA GLU A 218 -4.71 -21.73 12.96
C GLU A 218 -4.00 -20.42 12.61
N TYR A 219 -4.37 -19.85 11.47
CA TYR A 219 -3.94 -18.55 11.01
C TYR A 219 -5.12 -17.62 10.88
N LYS A 220 -4.85 -16.32 10.92
CA LYS A 220 -5.87 -15.29 10.74
C LYS A 220 -5.37 -14.23 9.79
N ILE A 221 -6.21 -13.84 8.84
CA ILE A 221 -5.97 -12.69 7.97
C ILE A 221 -6.83 -11.55 8.44
N ILE A 222 -6.23 -10.38 8.67
CA ILE A 222 -6.94 -9.13 8.88
C ILE A 222 -7.01 -8.42 7.54
N HIS A 223 -8.22 -8.07 7.14
CA HIS A 223 -8.52 -7.28 5.96
C HIS A 223 -9.13 -5.95 6.37
N ALA A 224 -8.73 -4.87 5.71
CA ALA A 224 -9.39 -3.57 5.81
C ALA A 224 -9.51 -2.94 4.42
N ASP A 225 -10.30 -1.87 4.28
CA ASP A 225 -10.28 -1.10 3.03
C ASP A 225 -8.93 -0.39 2.84
N PHE A 226 -8.37 0.16 3.92
CA PHE A 226 -7.04 0.76 4.00
C PHE A 226 -6.44 0.57 5.39
N PHE A 227 -5.11 0.69 5.49
CA PHE A 227 -4.36 0.72 6.73
C PHE A 227 -4.57 -0.45 7.69
N ALA A 228 -4.81 -1.67 7.18
CA ALA A 228 -4.87 -2.85 8.05
C ALA A 228 -3.63 -2.95 8.96
N PRO A 229 -2.38 -2.72 8.47
CA PRO A 229 -1.18 -2.70 9.31
C PRO A 229 -1.23 -1.75 10.53
N ASN A 230 -2.04 -0.67 10.51
CA ASN A 230 -2.13 0.26 11.63
C ASN A 230 -2.72 -0.37 12.89
N GLU A 231 -3.30 -1.55 12.79
CA GLU A 231 -3.75 -2.33 13.93
C GLU A 231 -2.63 -2.58 14.95
N PHE A 232 -1.36 -2.67 14.52
CA PHE A 232 -0.21 -2.78 15.42
C PHE A 232 0.25 -1.46 16.06
N LEU A 233 -0.24 -0.31 15.58
CA LEU A 233 0.10 0.99 16.15
C LEU A 233 -0.74 1.33 17.39
N ARG A 234 -1.79 0.54 17.65
CA ARG A 234 -2.70 0.76 18.78
C ARG A 234 -2.08 0.32 20.10
N ARG A 235 -2.05 1.23 21.08
CA ARG A 235 -1.71 0.88 22.47
C ARG A 235 -2.77 -0.03 23.08
N GLY A 236 -2.36 -1.16 23.65
CA GLY A 236 -3.26 -2.10 24.35
C GLY A 236 -4.19 -2.93 23.46
N GLY A 237 -4.09 -2.76 22.14
CA GLY A 237 -4.80 -3.59 21.19
C GLY A 237 -4.17 -4.97 21.05
N TYR A 238 -4.98 -6.02 20.92
CA TYR A 238 -4.56 -7.35 20.47
C TYR A 238 -4.15 -8.44 21.47
N HIS A 239 -4.42 -8.25 22.77
CA HIS A 239 -4.28 -9.35 23.72
C HIS A 239 -5.09 -10.61 23.34
N SER A 240 -6.21 -10.48 22.62
CA SER A 240 -7.08 -11.62 22.29
C SER A 240 -6.68 -12.41 21.04
N ILE A 241 -5.67 -11.97 20.29
CA ILE A 241 -5.25 -12.66 19.05
C ILE A 241 -3.86 -13.29 19.14
N PHE A 242 -3.11 -12.97 20.20
CA PHE A 242 -1.80 -13.51 20.47
C PHE A 242 -1.93 -14.76 21.34
N GLY A 243 -1.07 -15.75 21.08
CA GLY A 243 -0.93 -16.90 21.96
C GLY A 243 -0.13 -16.57 23.21
N GLU A 244 0.00 -17.54 24.11
CA GLU A 244 0.75 -17.40 25.35
C GLU A 244 2.21 -17.00 25.13
N LYS A 245 2.78 -17.35 23.97
CA LYS A 245 4.17 -17.02 23.59
C LYS A 245 4.24 -15.96 22.50
N GLY A 246 3.14 -15.26 22.20
CA GLY A 246 3.08 -14.17 21.23
C GLY A 246 2.43 -14.58 19.91
N ALA A 247 2.85 -13.97 18.81
CA ALA A 247 2.40 -14.30 17.46
C ALA A 247 3.49 -14.09 16.42
N LEU A 248 3.46 -14.90 15.36
CA LEU A 248 4.10 -14.56 14.10
C LEU A 248 3.16 -13.67 13.28
N VAL A 249 3.71 -12.66 12.62
CA VAL A 249 3.00 -11.63 11.90
C VAL A 249 3.71 -11.36 10.58
N SER A 250 2.96 -11.16 9.51
CA SER A 250 3.47 -10.61 8.26
C SER A 250 2.59 -9.46 7.79
N LEU A 251 3.25 -8.36 7.44
CA LEU A 251 2.63 -7.13 6.95
C LEU A 251 2.58 -7.18 5.41
N LEU A 252 1.65 -7.98 4.88
CA LEU A 252 1.62 -8.32 3.45
C LEU A 252 1.41 -7.10 2.54
N SER A 253 0.43 -6.27 2.87
CA SER A 253 0.06 -5.08 2.09
C SER A 253 -0.60 -4.02 2.98
N GLN A 254 -0.88 -2.84 2.42
CA GLN A 254 -1.61 -1.76 3.09
C GLN A 254 -2.98 -2.19 3.65
N ASN A 255 -3.56 -3.28 3.13
CA ASN A 255 -4.90 -3.72 3.46
C ASN A 255 -4.97 -5.17 3.97
N LYS A 256 -3.83 -5.85 4.14
CA LYS A 256 -3.77 -7.23 4.61
C LYS A 256 -2.63 -7.46 5.60
N ILE A 257 -2.97 -8.05 6.73
CA ILE A 257 -2.02 -8.63 7.68
C ILE A 257 -2.31 -10.12 7.76
N LEU A 258 -1.27 -10.95 7.82
CA LEU A 258 -1.38 -12.34 8.26
C LEU A 258 -0.77 -12.47 9.65
N TYR A 259 -1.42 -13.20 10.55
CA TYR A 259 -0.81 -13.58 11.82
C TYR A 259 -1.16 -14.99 12.25
N CYS A 260 -0.30 -15.54 13.11
CA CYS A 260 -0.37 -16.88 13.68
C CYS A 260 -0.08 -16.78 15.19
N PRO A 261 -1.03 -17.07 16.08
CA PRO A 261 -0.75 -17.15 17.51
C PRO A 261 0.28 -18.25 17.80
N ILE A 262 1.19 -18.00 18.74
CA ILE A 262 2.23 -18.94 19.16
C ILE A 262 1.94 -19.38 20.59
N GLU A 263 1.68 -20.67 20.77
CA GLU A 263 1.48 -21.30 22.07
C GLU A 263 2.72 -22.03 22.58
N ASN A 264 3.57 -22.50 21.65
CA ASN A 264 4.80 -23.24 21.96
C ASN A 264 6.03 -22.47 21.47
N PRO A 265 7.13 -22.42 22.25
CA PRO A 265 8.41 -21.86 21.79
C PRO A 265 8.96 -22.51 20.50
N ASP A 266 8.65 -23.78 20.23
CA ASP A 266 8.95 -24.42 18.95
C ASP A 266 7.98 -23.95 17.86
N MET A 267 8.42 -22.98 17.06
CA MET A 267 7.65 -22.38 15.96
C MET A 267 7.85 -23.11 14.63
N THR A 268 8.41 -24.34 14.63
CA THR A 268 8.79 -25.03 13.39
C THR A 268 7.59 -25.34 12.50
N ALA A 269 6.45 -25.73 13.07
CA ALA A 269 5.25 -26.06 12.31
C ALA A 269 4.65 -24.79 11.67
N GLU A 270 4.59 -23.72 12.45
CA GLU A 270 4.09 -22.41 12.05
C GLU A 270 4.96 -21.82 10.94
N MET A 271 6.28 -21.83 11.10
CA MET A 271 7.23 -21.32 10.10
C MET A 271 7.12 -22.06 8.76
N ARG A 272 6.96 -23.40 8.77
CA ARG A 272 6.82 -24.20 7.53
C ARG A 272 5.61 -23.81 6.70
N VAL A 273 4.54 -23.35 7.34
CA VAL A 273 3.30 -22.99 6.67
C VAL A 273 3.25 -21.50 6.35
N ILE A 274 3.64 -20.63 7.27
CA ILE A 274 3.53 -19.18 7.07
C ILE A 274 4.46 -18.67 5.98
N VAL A 275 5.68 -19.19 5.84
CA VAL A 275 6.65 -18.75 4.82
C VAL A 275 6.11 -18.86 3.38
N PRO A 276 5.63 -20.04 2.91
CA PRO A 276 5.09 -20.14 1.56
C PRO A 276 3.79 -19.33 1.37
N VAL A 277 2.98 -19.19 2.43
CA VAL A 277 1.76 -18.37 2.38
C VAL A 277 2.12 -16.89 2.22
N VAL A 278 3.07 -16.37 2.99
CA VAL A 278 3.53 -14.98 2.92
C VAL A 278 4.11 -14.69 1.54
N SER A 279 5.02 -15.53 1.05
CA SER A 279 5.62 -15.36 -0.28
C SER A 279 4.55 -15.26 -1.38
N LYS A 280 3.58 -16.19 -1.37
CA LYS A 280 2.49 -16.17 -2.35
C LYS A 280 1.62 -14.93 -2.24
N LEU A 281 1.17 -14.58 -1.03
CA LEU A 281 0.26 -13.45 -0.83
C LEU A 281 0.94 -12.10 -1.07
N PHE A 282 2.23 -11.99 -0.80
CA PHE A 282 3.04 -10.83 -1.11
C PHE A 282 3.18 -10.63 -2.62
N ASP A 283 3.49 -11.68 -3.37
CA ASP A 283 3.61 -11.63 -4.83
C ASP A 283 2.29 -11.24 -5.53
N GLU A 284 1.16 -11.64 -4.94
CA GLU A 284 -0.19 -11.34 -5.42
C GLU A 284 -0.70 -9.96 -4.95
N ALA A 285 0.02 -9.24 -4.07
CA ALA A 285 -0.43 -7.96 -3.54
C ALA A 285 -0.30 -6.82 -4.58
N ALA A 286 -1.34 -6.00 -4.69
CA ALA A 286 -1.31 -4.80 -5.53
C ALA A 286 -0.36 -3.71 -4.99
N SER A 287 -0.29 -3.59 -3.66
CA SER A 287 0.61 -2.67 -2.94
C SER A 287 1.33 -3.43 -1.82
N PRO A 288 2.36 -4.22 -2.17
CA PRO A 288 3.10 -5.03 -1.21
C PRO A 288 3.79 -4.14 -0.18
N LEU A 289 3.82 -4.60 1.07
CA LEU A 289 4.51 -3.89 2.17
C LEU A 289 5.72 -4.68 2.66
N SER A 290 5.58 -5.94 3.05
CA SER A 290 6.75 -6.76 3.40
C SER A 290 6.48 -8.24 3.21
N ASP A 291 7.47 -8.94 2.65
CA ASP A 291 7.52 -10.41 2.59
C ASP A 291 8.14 -11.02 3.86
N LYS A 292 8.56 -10.18 4.81
CA LYS A 292 9.17 -10.62 6.06
C LYS A 292 8.14 -11.19 7.01
N ILE A 293 8.65 -12.00 7.94
CA ILE A 293 7.92 -12.52 9.09
C ILE A 293 8.53 -11.90 10.34
N PHE A 294 7.65 -11.41 11.21
CA PHE A 294 7.99 -10.82 12.49
C PHE A 294 7.37 -11.64 13.62
N TRP A 295 8.04 -11.71 14.75
CA TRP A 295 7.45 -12.15 16.00
C TRP A 295 7.11 -10.93 16.85
N THR A 296 6.01 -11.02 17.60
CA THR A 296 5.65 -10.03 18.61
C THR A 296 4.93 -10.66 19.79
N LYS A 297 5.15 -10.12 21.00
CA LYS A 297 4.41 -10.54 22.19
C LYS A 297 3.11 -9.76 22.39
N THR A 298 3.17 -8.45 22.18
CA THR A 298 2.10 -7.51 22.50
C THR A 298 1.65 -6.67 21.32
N GLY A 299 2.28 -6.83 20.15
CA GLY A 299 2.06 -5.99 18.97
C GLY A 299 2.87 -4.68 18.98
N GLU A 300 3.41 -4.26 20.13
CA GLU A 300 4.11 -2.98 20.29
C GLU A 300 5.49 -2.96 19.60
N LYS A 301 6.14 -4.12 19.53
CA LYS A 301 7.44 -4.30 18.88
C LYS A 301 7.40 -5.51 17.96
N LEU A 302 7.79 -5.31 16.71
CA LEU A 302 7.95 -6.38 15.72
C LEU A 302 9.43 -6.74 15.61
N ILE A 303 9.76 -8.00 15.88
CA ILE A 303 11.12 -8.53 15.80
C ILE A 303 11.18 -9.44 14.58
N GLU A 304 12.01 -9.14 13.60
CA GLU A 304 12.16 -9.98 12.41
C GLU A 304 12.61 -11.40 12.81
N VAL A 305 12.03 -12.42 12.16
CA VAL A 305 12.45 -13.82 12.27
C VAL A 305 13.17 -14.17 10.97
N PRO A 306 14.51 -14.11 10.93
CA PRO A 306 15.26 -14.41 9.72
C PRO A 306 15.02 -15.83 9.26
N TYR A 307 14.75 -16.01 7.97
CA TYR A 307 14.59 -17.31 7.35
C TYR A 307 15.21 -17.36 5.96
N SER A 308 15.47 -18.58 5.48
CA SER A 308 15.92 -18.84 4.11
C SER A 308 15.27 -20.11 3.59
N VAL A 309 14.98 -20.12 2.29
CA VAL A 309 14.44 -21.30 1.60
C VAL A 309 15.44 -21.70 0.53
N ALA A 310 16.11 -22.84 0.73
CA ALA A 310 17.10 -23.37 -0.20
C ALA A 310 16.81 -24.85 -0.48
N PHE A 311 16.72 -25.22 -1.76
CA PHE A 311 16.47 -26.61 -2.19
C PHE A 311 15.23 -27.25 -1.54
N GLY A 312 14.17 -26.46 -1.32
CA GLY A 312 12.93 -26.90 -0.69
C GLY A 312 13.03 -27.13 0.83
N LYS A 313 14.14 -26.75 1.46
CA LYS A 313 14.30 -26.73 2.91
C LYS A 313 14.14 -25.32 3.44
N LEU A 314 13.36 -25.19 4.50
CA LEU A 314 13.21 -23.97 5.27
C LEU A 314 14.14 -24.05 6.47
N ASP A 315 15.00 -23.04 6.59
CA ASP A 315 15.81 -22.79 7.78
C ASP A 315 15.44 -21.41 8.33
N PHE A 316 15.27 -21.28 9.64
CA PHE A 316 15.02 -20.01 10.31
C PHE A 316 15.81 -19.92 11.62
N THR A 317 16.06 -18.71 12.08
CA THR A 317 16.82 -18.45 13.32
C THR A 317 16.02 -17.55 14.24
N LEU A 318 15.90 -17.94 15.50
CA LEU A 318 15.34 -17.06 16.53
C LEU A 318 16.42 -16.09 16.99
N THR A 319 16.07 -14.81 17.05
CA THR A 319 16.97 -13.80 17.59
C THR A 319 17.17 -14.00 19.09
N GLU A 320 18.28 -13.50 19.64
CA GLU A 320 18.55 -13.58 21.09
C GLU A 320 17.39 -12.99 21.91
N GLU A 321 16.74 -11.95 21.41
CA GLU A 321 15.60 -11.31 22.06
C GLU A 321 14.39 -12.27 22.18
N ILE A 322 14.07 -13.02 21.12
CA ILE A 322 12.98 -14.02 21.13
C ILE A 322 13.34 -15.19 22.04
N VAL A 323 14.57 -15.69 21.95
CA VAL A 323 15.04 -16.80 22.81
C VAL A 323 15.01 -16.41 24.29
N HIS A 324 15.47 -15.20 24.61
CA HIS A 324 15.44 -14.68 25.96
C HIS A 324 14.00 -14.62 26.50
N PHE A 325 13.05 -14.14 25.69
CA PHE A 325 11.64 -14.11 26.05
C PHE A 325 11.09 -15.50 26.38
N PHE A 326 11.34 -16.50 25.51
CA PHE A 326 10.86 -17.87 25.77
C PHE A 326 11.47 -18.47 27.03
N SER A 327 12.75 -18.24 27.30
CA SER A 327 13.42 -18.75 28.50
C SER A 327 12.85 -18.21 29.82
N GLN A 328 12.43 -16.93 29.84
CA GLN A 328 11.79 -16.35 31.03
C GLN A 328 10.39 -16.91 31.26
N ALA A 329 9.66 -17.19 30.17
CA ALA A 329 8.29 -17.69 30.23
C ALA A 329 8.18 -19.16 30.63
N GLU A 330 9.30 -19.90 30.71
CA GLU A 330 9.37 -21.27 31.24
C GLU A 330 9.73 -21.31 32.74
N SER A 331 10.18 -20.18 33.29
CA SER A 331 10.60 -20.06 34.70
C SER A 331 9.48 -19.61 35.65
N GLN A 332 8.28 -19.38 35.11
CA GLN A 332 7.05 -19.00 35.83
C GLN A 332 6.03 -20.13 35.70
#